data_AF-A0A5J6YTJ8-F1
#
_entry.id   AF-A0A5J6YTJ8-F1
#
_cell.length_a   1.000
_cell.length_b   1.000
_cell.length_c   1.000
_cell.angle_alpha   90.00
_cell.angle_beta   90.00
_cell.angle_gamma   90.00
#
_symmetry.space_group_name_H-M   'P 1'
#
loop_
_entity.id
_entity.type
_entity.pdbx_description
1 polymer ?
#
loop_
_entity_poly.entity_id
_entity_poly.type
_entity_poly.pdbx_seq_one_letter_code
_entity_poly.pdbx_strand_id
1 'polypeptide(L)'
;MHLLRQAYPFEYRTTGGLDAEAQADLWITVSGSRAVLVLRGCPIGDAPAAMNTLHHTWLPYLLHPETQMLALALHPSRKGVKARALVLPLSA
;
A
#
# COMPACT_ATOMS: atom_id res chain seq x y z
N MET A 1 15.43 6.80 -3.90
CA MET A 1 14.02 6.38 -4.05
C MET A 1 13.29 7.54 -4.71
N HIS A 2 12.43 7.26 -5.69
CA HIS A 2 11.57 8.21 -6.39
C HIS A 2 10.12 7.92 -6.04
N LEU A 3 9.34 8.97 -5.80
CA LEU A 3 7.91 8.87 -5.57
C LEU A 3 7.21 8.75 -6.93
N LEU A 4 6.67 7.57 -7.22
CA LEU A 4 6.00 7.26 -8.48
C LEU A 4 4.50 7.58 -8.43
N ARG A 5 3.87 7.31 -7.30
CA ARG A 5 2.47 7.64 -7.01
C ARG A 5 2.40 8.27 -5.62
N GLN A 6 1.69 9.38 -5.50
CA GLN A 6 1.46 10.07 -4.23
C GLN A 6 -0.04 10.14 -3.96
N ALA A 7 -0.44 9.71 -2.76
CA ALA A 7 -1.81 9.71 -2.28
C ALA A 7 -2.82 9.20 -3.32
N TYR A 8 -2.43 8.18 -4.10
CA TYR A 8 -3.22 7.70 -5.21
C TYR A 8 -4.47 6.99 -4.67
N PRO A 9 -5.68 7.50 -4.97
CA PRO A 9 -6.91 6.92 -4.47
C PRO A 9 -7.18 5.59 -5.16
N PHE A 10 -7.72 4.62 -4.42
CA PHE A 10 -8.20 3.36 -4.96
C PHE A 10 -9.34 2.80 -4.12
N GLU A 11 -10.21 2.04 -4.77
CA GLU A 11 -11.27 1.27 -4.14
C GLU A 11 -10.78 -0.14 -3.82
N TYR A 12 -11.27 -0.71 -2.72
CA TYR A 12 -11.02 -2.11 -2.36
C TYR A 12 -12.22 -2.69 -1.63
N ARG A 13 -12.29 -4.02 -1.59
CA ARG A 13 -13.28 -4.76 -0.79
C ARG A 13 -12.68 -5.02 0.59
N THR A 14 -13.32 -4.56 1.66
CA THR A 14 -12.90 -4.83 3.04
C THR A 14 -12.98 -6.32 3.36
N THR A 15 -12.35 -6.74 4.47
CA THR A 15 -12.44 -8.12 4.96
C THR A 15 -13.88 -8.54 5.28
N GLY A 16 -14.72 -7.57 5.66
CA GLY A 16 -16.16 -7.76 5.89
C GLY A 16 -17.01 -7.76 4.62
N GLY A 17 -16.41 -7.62 3.43
CA GLY A 17 -17.12 -7.65 2.16
C GLY A 17 -17.87 -6.36 1.83
N LEU A 18 -17.43 -5.21 2.34
CA LEU A 18 -17.95 -3.89 1.98
C LEU A 18 -17.00 -3.18 1.03
N ASP A 19 -17.51 -2.33 0.16
CA ASP A 19 -16.66 -1.47 -0.67
C ASP A 19 -16.16 -0.28 0.16
N ALA A 20 -14.88 0.03 0.01
CA ALA A 20 -14.21 1.10 0.74
C ALA A 20 -13.13 1.77 -0.12
N GLU A 21 -12.72 2.96 0.29
CA GLU A 21 -11.66 3.73 -0.37
C GLU A 21 -10.43 3.85 0.52
N ALA A 22 -9.26 3.90 -0.11
CA ALA A 22 -7.98 4.13 0.52
C ALA A 22 -7.05 4.90 -0.41
N GLN A 23 -5.88 5.26 0.10
CA GLN A 23 -4.82 5.93 -0.66
C GLN A 23 -3.51 5.16 -0.56
N ALA A 24 -2.70 5.22 -1.61
CA ALA A 24 -1.38 4.62 -1.63
C ALA A 24 -0.31 5.60 -2.11
N ASP A 25 0.86 5.55 -1.46
CA ASP A 25 2.10 6.05 -2.05
C ASP A 25 2.93 4.89 -2.56
N LEU A 26 3.57 5.07 -3.72
CA LEU A 26 4.53 4.11 -4.25
C LEU A 26 5.88 4.79 -4.46
N TRP A 27 6.89 4.30 -3.75
CA TRP A 27 8.28 4.70 -3.91
C TRP A 27 9.05 3.58 -4.62
N ILE A 28 9.96 3.94 -5.52
CA ILE A 28 10.76 2.96 -6.25
C ILE A 28 12.23 3.39 -6.32
N THR A 29 13.18 2.45 -6.38
CA THR A 29 14.57 2.79 -6.68
C THR A 29 14.72 3.22 -8.14
N VAL A 30 15.77 3.99 -8.46
CA VAL A 30 16.11 4.38 -9.85
C VAL A 30 16.17 3.15 -10.75
N SER A 31 16.72 2.06 -10.24
CA SER A 31 16.87 0.77 -10.93
C SER A 31 15.57 0.00 -11.12
N GLY A 32 14.47 0.37 -10.45
CA GLY A 32 13.25 -0.44 -10.40
C GLY A 32 13.33 -1.71 -9.55
N SER A 33 14.50 -2.06 -9.03
CA SER A 33 14.72 -3.34 -8.32
C SER A 33 14.05 -3.43 -6.95
N ARG A 34 13.73 -2.28 -6.32
CA ARG A 34 13.05 -2.24 -5.02
C ARG A 34 11.94 -1.20 -5.02
N ALA A 35 10.85 -1.50 -4.32
CA ALA A 35 9.74 -0.59 -4.11
C ALA A 35 9.30 -0.55 -2.64
N VAL A 36 8.69 0.56 -2.23
CA VAL A 36 7.99 0.70 -0.96
C VAL A 36 6.59 1.21 -1.24
N LEU A 37 5.58 0.42 -0.89
CA LEU A 37 4.17 0.76 -0.95
C LEU A 37 3.71 1.22 0.43
N VAL A 38 3.02 2.36 0.51
CA VAL A 38 2.49 2.90 1.76
C VAL A 38 0.99 3.06 1.65
N LEU A 39 0.23 2.24 2.37
CA LEU A 39 -1.22 2.31 2.48
C LEU A 39 -1.64 3.34 3.53
N ARG A 40 -2.67 4.12 3.19
CA ARG A 40 -3.26 5.18 4.01
C ARG A 40 -4.78 5.10 3.91
N GLY A 41 -5.46 5.50 4.98
CA GLY A 41 -6.93 5.60 4.98
C GLY A 41 -7.68 4.27 5.11
N CYS A 42 -6.99 3.12 5.15
CA CYS A 42 -7.62 1.83 5.48
C CYS A 42 -7.38 1.44 6.95
N PRO A 43 -8.34 0.77 7.60
CA PRO A 43 -8.09 0.07 8.87
C PRO A 43 -6.96 -0.95 8.72
N ILE A 44 -6.18 -1.17 9.78
CA ILE A 44 -5.06 -2.13 9.74
C ILE A 44 -5.53 -3.56 9.45
N GLY A 45 -6.70 -3.94 9.97
CA GLY A 45 -7.30 -5.26 9.71
C GLY A 45 -7.62 -5.48 8.23
N ASP A 46 -7.83 -4.41 7.46
CA ASP A 46 -8.14 -4.47 6.04
C ASP A 46 -6.93 -4.25 5.14
N ALA A 47 -5.76 -3.93 5.70
CA ALA A 47 -4.56 -3.67 4.93
C ALA A 47 -4.14 -4.84 4.01
N PRO A 48 -4.28 -6.13 4.40
CA PRO A 48 -4.04 -7.24 3.48
C PRO A 48 -5.00 -7.26 2.28
N ALA A 49 -6.29 -6.97 2.51
CA ALA A 49 -7.30 -6.92 1.44
C ALA A 49 -7.01 -5.75 0.47
N ALA A 50 -6.71 -4.58 1.01
CA ALA A 50 -6.30 -3.42 0.23
C ALA A 50 -5.03 -3.70 -0.61
N MET A 51 -4.01 -4.32 -0.01
CA MET A 51 -2.79 -4.73 -0.71
C MET A 51 -3.09 -5.73 -1.83
N ASN A 52 -3.97 -6.71 -1.58
CA ASN A 52 -4.37 -7.69 -2.59
C ASN A 52 -5.06 -7.03 -3.80
N THR A 53 -5.93 -6.04 -3.58
CA THR A 53 -6.53 -5.28 -4.67
C THR A 53 -5.48 -4.57 -5.52
N LEU A 54 -4.47 -3.97 -4.88
CA LEU A 54 -3.38 -3.28 -5.61
C LEU A 54 -2.54 -4.23 -6.45
N HIS A 55 -2.28 -5.45 -5.95
CA HIS A 55 -1.59 -6.51 -6.69
C HIS A 55 -2.32 -6.93 -7.98
N HIS A 56 -3.63 -6.80 -8.03
CA HIS A 56 -4.46 -7.19 -9.17
C HIS A 56 -4.92 -6.01 -10.04
N THR A 57 -4.57 -4.78 -9.66
CA THR A 57 -4.96 -3.58 -10.38
C THR A 57 -3.72 -2.91 -10.95
N TRP A 58 -3.19 -1.87 -10.33
CA TRP A 58 -2.18 -1.02 -10.95
C TRP A 58 -0.73 -1.38 -10.63
N LEU A 59 -0.44 -2.16 -9.59
CA LEU A 59 0.95 -2.55 -9.28
C LEU A 59 1.64 -3.31 -10.43
N PRO A 60 1.01 -4.31 -11.09
CA PRO A 60 1.65 -5.04 -12.19
C PRO A 60 2.03 -4.18 -13.39
N TYR A 61 1.39 -3.03 -13.57
CA TYR A 61 1.70 -2.09 -14.66
C TYR A 61 2.77 -1.06 -14.30
N LEU A 62 3.14 -0.96 -13.01
CA LEU A 62 4.14 -0.01 -12.52
C LEU A 62 5.43 -0.67 -12.02
N LEU A 63 5.37 -1.95 -11.62
CA LEU A 63 6.49 -2.69 -11.06
C LEU A 63 6.88 -3.84 -11.98
N HIS A 64 8.18 -4.12 -12.06
CA HIS A 64 8.65 -5.33 -12.71
C HIS A 64 8.29 -6.55 -11.83
N PRO A 65 8.01 -7.73 -12.41
CA PRO A 65 7.73 -8.94 -11.62
C PRO A 65 8.81 -9.26 -10.57
N GLU A 66 10.06 -8.95 -10.90
CA GLU A 66 11.24 -9.15 -10.02
C GLU A 66 11.46 -8.02 -9.00
N THR A 67 10.62 -6.98 -8.98
CA THR A 67 10.77 -5.87 -8.03
C THR A 67 10.49 -6.36 -6.61
N GLN A 68 11.49 -6.25 -5.74
CA GLN A 68 11.33 -6.52 -4.31
C GLN A 68 10.57 -5.35 -3.66
N MET A 69 9.29 -5.54 -3.37
CA MET A 69 8.45 -4.52 -2.77
C MET A 69 8.34 -4.73 -1.25
N LEU A 70 8.39 -3.66 -0.45
CA LEU A 70 7.97 -3.63 0.96
C LEU A 70 6.62 -2.91 1.07
N ALA A 71 5.67 -3.43 1.85
CA ALA A 71 4.38 -2.76 2.06
C ALA A 71 4.22 -2.31 3.53
N LEU A 72 3.78 -1.06 3.70
CA LEU A 72 3.56 -0.42 5.00
C LEU A 72 2.09 0.03 5.09
N ALA A 73 1.41 -0.32 6.18
CA ALA A 73 0.10 0.25 6.51
C ALA A 73 0.23 1.31 7.59
N LEU A 74 -0.12 2.55 7.28
CA LEU A 74 -0.12 3.63 8.27
C LEU A 74 -1.33 3.52 9.18
N HIS A 75 -1.10 3.64 10.49
CA HIS A 75 -2.19 3.82 11.44
C HIS A 75 -2.94 5.12 11.10
N PRO A 76 -4.29 5.13 11.19
CA PRO A 76 -5.06 6.36 11.03
C PRO A 76 -4.48 7.46 11.92
N SER A 77 -4.25 8.64 11.35
CA SER A 77 -3.71 9.76 12.10
C SER A 77 -4.69 10.14 13.22
N ARG A 78 -4.18 10.25 14.45
CA ARG A 78 -4.93 10.77 15.59
C ARG A 78 -4.15 11.93 16.17
N LYS A 79 -4.85 13.03 16.50
CA LYS A 79 -4.23 14.23 17.05
C LYS A 79 -3.47 13.87 18.34
N GLY A 80 -2.19 14.23 18.41
CA GLY A 80 -1.32 13.93 19.55
C GLY A 80 -0.71 12.52 19.57
N VAL A 81 -1.00 11.66 18.59
CA VAL A 81 -0.41 10.32 18.48
C VAL A 81 0.62 10.29 17.36
N LYS A 82 1.86 9.89 17.68
CA LYS A 82 2.91 9.69 16.67
C LYS A 82 2.43 8.69 15.61
N ALA A 83 2.59 9.03 14.34
CA ALA A 83 2.29 8.12 13.24
C ALA A 83 3.07 6.81 13.41
N ARG A 84 2.36 5.67 13.29
CA ARG A 84 2.93 4.33 13.36
C ARG A 84 2.63 3.61 12.05
N ALA A 85 3.56 2.79 11.60
CA ALA A 85 3.38 1.92 10.44
C ALA A 85 3.45 0.46 10.88
N LEU A 86 2.61 -0.38 10.30
CA LEU A 86 2.77 -1.82 10.35
C LEU A 86 3.44 -2.26 9.05
N VAL A 87 4.51 -3.06 9.14
CA VAL A 87 5.06 -3.77 7.99
C VAL A 87 4.13 -4.91 7.67
N LEU A 88 3.59 -4.94 6.46
CA LEU A 88 2.75 -6.04 6.02
C LEU A 88 3.65 -7.21 5.58
N PRO A 89 3.31 -8.46 5.93
CA PRO A 89 3.98 -9.60 5.35
C PRO A 89 3.74 -9.57 3.85
N LEU A 90 4.82 -9.52 3.09
CA LEU A 90 4.80 -9.81 1.67
C LEU A 90 4.66 -11.33 1.62
N SER A 91 3.44 -11.80 1.37
CA SER A 91 3.19 -13.24 1.29
C SER A 91 4.21 -13.88 0.33
N ALA A 92 4.89 -14.93 0.81
CA ALA A 92 5.80 -15.76 0.04
C ALA A 92 5.07 -16.60 -1.01
#